data_AF-A0AAQ3PX50-F1
#
_entry.id   AF-A0AAQ3PX50-F1
#
_cell.length_a   1.000
_cell.length_b   1.000
_cell.length_c   1.000
_cell.angle_alpha   90.00
_cell.angle_beta   90.00
_cell.angle_gamma   90.00
#
_symmetry.space_group_name_H-M   'P 1'
#
loop_
_entity.id
_entity.type
_entity.pdbx_description
1 polymer ?
#
loop_
_entity_poly.entity_id
_entity_poly.type
_entity_poly.pdbx_seq_one_letter_code
_entity_poly.pdbx_strand_id
1 'polypeptide(L)'
;MMDSPRGNALRSNGFDHPNESTLEGNVLLLLKLTQDHANAGGGCKPQCINGMMTVLDDLKSRVQKLHAQPRRMAELRRCNTELRRGAPPGDKKLHDPLAVAEDAQNLRQELFSTMHARRNLERMFSSLGKEKELIASELARRVRELAEAEELVQDLRAQNETLLERLKACAGGGESHPASSVLQERNKALSEQLLKLLDGCRAMKRRLKEAGEEKARVFAAAAEAADTAAAGAEVVRGLREKMDAGEGVEKVGMEEMKVLEQLLVALQAKLGRVNLVPIKSN
;
A
#
# COMPACT_ATOMS: atom_id res chain seq x y z
N MET A 1 21.91 67.17 46.94
CA MET A 1 21.28 68.12 46.00
C MET A 1 20.57 67.25 44.95
N MET A 2 19.35 66.76 45.21
CA MET A 2 18.06 67.45 44.99
C MET A 2 17.98 68.06 43.58
N ASP A 3 17.35 67.36 42.63
CA ASP A 3 16.00 67.75 42.20
C ASP A 3 15.33 66.67 41.32
N SER A 4 14.04 66.48 41.59
CA SER A 4 13.07 65.77 40.75
C SER A 4 12.34 66.82 39.89
N PRO A 5 11.62 66.45 38.82
CA PRO A 5 10.18 66.36 39.06
C PRO A 5 9.43 65.24 38.33
N ARG A 6 8.35 64.88 39.01
CA ARG A 6 7.16 64.10 38.66
C ARG A 6 6.57 64.39 37.26
N GLY A 7 6.09 63.30 36.65
CA GLY A 7 4.66 63.13 36.36
C GLY A 7 4.20 63.42 34.93
N ASN A 8 3.78 62.37 34.21
CA ASN A 8 2.47 62.40 33.57
C ASN A 8 1.90 61.00 33.38
N ALA A 9 0.66 60.85 33.84
CA ALA A 9 -0.15 59.66 33.73
C ALA A 9 -0.66 59.50 32.30
N LEU A 10 -0.54 58.29 31.75
CA LEU A 10 -1.49 57.79 30.77
C LEU A 10 -2.06 56.49 31.31
N ARG A 11 -3.28 56.63 31.85
CA ARG A 11 -4.24 55.56 32.05
C ARG A 11 -4.34 54.77 30.73
N SER A 12 -3.79 53.56 30.73
CA SER A 12 -4.25 52.51 29.83
C SER A 12 -5.56 51.99 30.39
N ASN A 13 -6.66 52.64 29.99
CA ASN A 13 -8.00 52.08 30.19
C ASN A 13 -8.05 50.70 29.55
N GLY A 14 -8.47 49.71 30.35
CA GLY A 14 -8.76 48.38 29.87
C GLY A 14 -9.78 48.42 28.73
N PHE A 15 -9.42 47.75 27.64
CA PHE A 15 -10.36 47.00 26.84
C PHE A 15 -9.74 45.62 26.65
N ASP A 16 -10.18 44.69 27.49
CA ASP A 16 -9.91 43.27 27.30
C ASP A 16 -10.41 42.86 25.90
N HIS A 17 -9.49 42.48 25.03
CA HIS A 17 -9.77 41.57 23.91
C HIS A 17 -9.05 40.25 24.20
N PRO A 18 -9.63 39.35 25.01
CA PRO A 18 -8.97 38.12 25.43
C PRO A 18 -8.92 37.04 24.33
N ASN A 19 -9.51 37.30 23.16
CA ASN A 19 -9.74 36.27 22.14
C ASN A 19 -8.84 36.34 20.90
N GLU A 20 -8.11 37.44 20.67
CA GLU A 20 -7.30 37.59 19.45
C GLU A 20 -5.87 37.06 19.67
N SER A 21 -5.27 37.36 20.84
CA SER A 21 -3.94 36.88 21.25
C SER A 21 -3.86 35.36 21.40
N THR A 22 -4.95 34.71 21.79
CA THR A 22 -5.05 33.25 21.88
C THR A 22 -5.37 32.58 20.55
N LEU A 23 -5.93 33.31 19.56
CA LEU A 23 -6.16 32.76 18.21
C LEU A 23 -4.84 32.74 17.44
N GLU A 24 -4.09 33.83 17.49
CA GLU A 24 -2.72 33.90 16.95
C GLU A 24 -1.82 32.83 17.57
N GLY A 25 -1.89 32.63 18.89
CA GLY A 25 -1.14 31.58 19.57
C GLY A 25 -1.43 30.17 19.05
N ASN A 26 -2.70 29.86 18.77
CA ASN A 26 -3.10 28.56 18.21
C ASN A 26 -2.63 28.39 16.75
N VAL A 27 -2.67 29.45 15.95
CA VAL A 27 -2.13 29.44 14.57
C VAL A 27 -0.62 29.25 14.58
N LEU A 28 0.10 29.92 15.48
CA LEU A 28 1.55 29.78 15.65
C LEU A 28 1.93 28.36 16.10
N LEU A 29 1.16 27.79 17.04
CA LEU A 29 1.37 26.43 17.51
C LEU A 29 1.12 25.40 16.39
N LEU A 30 0.08 25.60 15.57
CA LEU A 30 -0.21 24.73 14.44
C LEU A 30 0.92 24.78 13.39
N LEU A 31 1.41 25.98 13.06
CA LEU A 31 2.53 26.15 12.14
C LEU A 31 3.80 25.45 12.66
N LYS A 32 4.08 25.60 13.96
CA LYS A 32 5.23 24.94 14.61
C LYS A 32 5.12 23.42 14.58
N LEU A 33 3.94 22.86 14.93
CA LEU A 33 3.71 21.42 14.85
C LEU A 33 3.84 20.88 13.41
N THR A 34 3.41 21.66 12.42
CA THR A 34 3.50 21.29 11.00
C THR A 34 4.95 21.32 10.49
N GLN A 35 5.73 22.29 10.96
CA GLN A 35 7.15 22.40 10.66
C GLN A 35 7.97 21.28 11.34
N ASP A 36 7.66 20.97 12.60
CA ASP A 36 8.28 19.86 13.34
C ASP A 36 7.94 18.51 12.68
N HIS A 37 6.73 18.35 12.13
CA HIS A 37 6.34 17.19 11.32
C HIS A 37 7.13 17.07 10.02
N ALA A 38 7.32 18.19 9.30
CA ALA A 38 8.07 18.21 8.04
C ALA A 38 9.55 17.86 8.25
N ASN A 39 10.13 18.30 9.37
CA ASN A 39 11.54 18.06 9.72
C ASN A 39 11.79 16.65 10.28
N ALA A 40 10.76 15.96 10.78
CA ALA A 40 10.88 14.62 11.38
C ALA A 40 10.90 13.45 10.35
N GLY A 41 10.99 13.73 9.05
CA GLY A 41 11.25 12.69 8.03
C GLY A 41 10.17 11.62 7.92
N GLY A 42 8.90 12.01 7.86
CA GLY A 42 7.78 11.11 7.53
C GLY A 42 7.39 10.07 8.60
N GLY A 43 8.09 10.02 9.73
CA GLY A 43 7.82 9.09 10.82
C GLY A 43 7.01 9.71 11.96
N CYS A 44 5.77 10.14 11.69
CA CYS A 44 4.97 10.76 12.75
C CYS A 44 4.20 9.73 13.58
N LYS A 45 4.44 9.69 14.91
CA LYS A 45 3.63 8.91 15.85
C LYS A 45 2.21 9.50 15.94
N PRO A 46 1.16 8.67 16.14
CA PRO A 46 -0.24 9.12 16.15
C PRO A 46 -0.55 10.26 17.13
N GLN A 47 0.29 10.49 18.14
CA GLN A 47 0.19 11.59 19.09
C GLN A 47 0.37 12.99 18.49
N CYS A 48 1.22 13.17 17.47
CA CYS A 48 1.40 14.49 16.84
C CYS A 48 0.20 14.86 15.95
N ILE A 49 -0.38 13.89 15.24
CA ILE A 49 -1.60 14.08 14.44
C ILE A 49 -2.78 14.42 15.36
N ASN A 50 -2.91 13.75 16.51
CA ASN A 50 -3.92 14.09 17.52
C ASN A 50 -3.74 15.51 18.08
N GLY A 51 -2.50 15.95 18.31
CA GLY A 51 -2.19 17.31 18.73
C GLY A 51 -2.65 18.36 17.72
N MET A 52 -2.33 18.17 16.44
CA MET A 52 -2.78 19.05 15.35
C MET A 52 -4.31 19.11 15.23
N MET A 53 -4.96 17.95 15.32
CA MET A 53 -6.42 17.84 15.20
C MET A 53 -7.13 18.58 16.34
N THR A 54 -6.59 18.50 17.56
CA THR A 54 -7.13 19.20 18.74
C THR A 54 -7.03 20.73 18.59
N VAL A 55 -5.89 21.22 18.08
CA VAL A 55 -5.69 22.67 17.83
C VAL A 55 -6.60 23.17 16.71
N LEU A 56 -6.81 22.36 15.67
CA LEU A 56 -7.75 22.68 14.58
C LEU A 56 -9.20 22.72 15.04
N ASP A 57 -9.62 21.79 15.91
CA ASP A 57 -10.97 21.79 16.47
C ASP A 57 -11.21 23.00 17.38
N ASP A 58 -10.22 23.40 18.17
CA ASP A 58 -10.30 24.61 18.99
C ASP A 58 -10.39 25.87 18.12
N LEU A 59 -9.53 25.99 17.10
CA LEU A 59 -9.59 27.08 16.11
C LEU A 59 -10.96 27.15 15.42
N LYS A 60 -11.48 26.01 14.96
CA LYS A 60 -12.78 25.90 14.29
C LYS A 60 -13.90 26.34 15.22
N SER A 61 -13.92 25.87 16.47
CA SER A 61 -14.96 26.23 17.45
C SER A 61 -14.97 27.74 17.75
N ARG A 62 -13.80 28.38 17.75
CA ARG A 62 -13.64 29.81 18.04
C ARG A 62 -14.00 30.68 16.84
N VAL A 63 -13.59 30.29 15.63
CA VAL A 63 -14.03 30.96 14.38
C VAL A 63 -15.54 30.86 14.22
N GLN A 64 -16.15 29.73 14.57
CA GLN A 64 -17.61 29.58 14.58
C GLN A 64 -18.28 30.46 15.64
N LYS A 65 -17.71 30.58 16.85
CA LYS A 65 -18.20 31.52 17.88
C LYS A 65 -18.11 32.98 17.45
N LEU A 66 -17.05 33.37 16.72
CA LEU A 66 -16.90 34.72 16.17
C LEU A 66 -17.90 35.00 15.03
N HIS A 67 -18.24 34.00 14.22
CA HIS A 67 -19.27 34.12 13.18
C HIS A 67 -20.70 34.03 13.72
N ALA A 68 -20.92 33.31 14.82
CA ALA A 68 -22.24 33.15 15.46
C ALA A 68 -22.62 34.34 16.36
N GLN A 69 -21.69 35.25 16.65
CA GLN A 69 -22.03 36.52 17.29
C GLN A 69 -22.78 37.38 16.26
N PRO A 70 -24.08 37.67 16.43
CA PRO A 70 -24.75 38.59 15.54
C PRO A 70 -24.13 39.96 15.82
N ARG A 71 -23.32 40.48 14.87
CA ARG A 71 -23.10 41.92 14.79
C ARG A 71 -24.49 42.51 14.82
N ARG A 72 -24.85 43.23 15.90
CA ARG A 72 -26.06 44.04 15.96
C ARG A 72 -25.97 45.03 14.80
N MET A 73 -26.40 44.60 13.63
CA MET A 73 -26.82 45.49 12.56
C MET A 73 -28.06 46.15 13.11
N ALA A 74 -27.88 47.28 13.78
CA ALA A 74 -28.92 48.29 13.80
C ALA A 74 -29.38 48.41 12.34
N GLU A 75 -30.64 48.10 12.10
CA GLU A 75 -31.27 48.20 10.79
C GLU A 75 -30.76 49.46 10.11
N LEU A 76 -30.05 49.29 9.00
CA LEU A 76 -29.71 50.38 8.10
C LEU A 76 -31.04 50.87 7.54
N ARG A 77 -31.72 51.74 8.31
CA ARG A 77 -32.83 52.54 7.85
C ARG A 77 -32.35 53.20 6.57
N ARG A 78 -33.05 52.88 5.49
CA ARG A 78 -32.88 53.44 4.16
C ARG A 78 -32.89 54.96 4.23
N CYS A 79 -31.73 55.56 4.42
CA CYS A 79 -31.60 57.00 4.27
C CYS A 79 -31.69 57.32 2.77
N ASN A 80 -32.82 57.93 2.40
CA ASN A 80 -33.01 58.89 1.30
C ASN A 80 -34.13 58.62 0.29
N THR A 81 -35.34 58.23 0.74
CA THR A 81 -36.59 58.48 -0.03
C THR A 81 -37.75 58.98 0.83
N GLU A 82 -37.49 59.63 1.95
CA GLU A 82 -38.48 60.46 2.64
C GLU A 82 -37.96 61.89 2.68
N LEU A 83 -37.99 62.55 1.53
CA LEU A 83 -38.05 64.01 1.51
C LEU A 83 -39.34 64.37 2.26
N ARG A 84 -39.24 64.71 3.55
CA ARG A 84 -40.29 65.47 4.21
C ARG A 84 -40.50 66.72 3.35
N ARG A 85 -41.61 66.71 2.60
CA ARG A 85 -42.14 67.87 1.90
C ARG A 85 -42.27 68.97 2.94
N GLY A 86 -41.35 69.95 2.88
CA GLY A 86 -41.38 71.11 3.76
C GLY A 86 -42.76 71.76 3.66
N ALA A 87 -43.35 72.07 4.81
CA ALA A 87 -44.48 72.99 4.88
C ALA A 87 -44.07 74.32 4.22
N PRO A 88 -45.00 75.06 3.56
CA PRO A 88 -44.68 76.37 3.04
C PRO A 88 -44.22 77.27 4.22
N PRO A 89 -43.24 78.17 4.04
CA PRO A 89 -42.84 79.06 5.10
C PRO A 89 -44.02 79.98 5.38
N GLY A 90 -44.64 79.80 6.54
CA GLY A 90 -45.55 80.77 7.09
C GLY A 90 -44.75 82.03 7.37
N ASP A 91 -44.98 83.05 6.56
CA ASP A 91 -44.60 84.42 6.87
C ASP A 91 -45.01 84.76 8.30
N LYS A 92 -44.02 85.13 9.13
CA LYS A 92 -44.05 86.16 10.20
C LYS A 92 -43.19 85.74 11.42
N LYS A 93 -41.93 86.20 11.46
CA LYS A 93 -41.47 87.33 12.30
C LYS A 93 -39.93 87.38 12.38
N LEU A 94 -39.40 88.49 11.87
CA LEU A 94 -38.38 89.34 12.51
C LEU A 94 -37.06 88.68 12.93
N HIS A 95 -36.07 88.76 12.03
CA HIS A 95 -34.70 89.23 12.28
C HIS A 95 -34.20 89.18 13.74
N ASP A 96 -34.11 87.99 14.34
CA ASP A 96 -33.34 87.77 15.58
C ASP A 96 -31.89 87.48 15.18
N PRO A 97 -30.92 88.35 15.50
CA PRO A 97 -29.51 88.13 15.17
C PRO A 97 -28.96 86.81 15.72
N LEU A 98 -29.56 86.28 16.80
CA LEU A 98 -29.14 85.02 17.42
C LEU A 98 -29.58 83.80 16.60
N ALA A 99 -30.79 83.79 16.04
CA ALA A 99 -31.29 82.70 15.21
C ALA A 99 -30.54 82.61 13.86
N VAL A 100 -30.23 83.75 13.24
CA VAL A 100 -29.44 83.81 12.00
C VAL A 100 -27.99 83.33 12.23
N ALA A 101 -27.42 83.59 13.41
CA ALA A 101 -26.08 83.13 13.77
C ALA A 101 -26.03 81.61 14.03
N GLU A 102 -27.06 81.06 14.67
CA GLU A 102 -27.19 79.62 14.93
C GLU A 102 -27.38 78.84 13.63
N ASP A 103 -28.22 79.32 12.71
CA ASP A 103 -28.40 78.74 11.38
C ASP A 103 -27.09 78.77 10.57
N ALA A 104 -26.34 79.88 10.61
CA ALA A 104 -25.03 79.97 9.95
C ALA A 104 -24.01 78.99 10.54
N GLN A 105 -24.06 78.71 11.84
CA GLN A 105 -23.21 77.72 12.50
C GLN A 105 -23.63 76.29 12.11
N ASN A 106 -24.93 76.01 12.04
CA ASN A 106 -25.47 74.73 11.59
C ASN A 106 -25.09 74.44 10.13
N LEU A 107 -25.24 75.41 9.23
CA LEU A 107 -24.79 75.28 7.83
C LEU A 107 -23.29 75.01 7.71
N ARG A 108 -22.46 75.65 8.55
CA ARG A 108 -21.01 75.37 8.58
C ARG A 108 -20.74 73.96 9.04
N GLN A 109 -21.43 73.48 10.07
CA GLN A 109 -21.28 72.12 10.58
C GLN A 109 -21.73 71.07 9.55
N GLU A 110 -22.84 71.32 8.85
CA GLU A 110 -23.31 70.48 7.73
C GLU A 110 -22.33 70.49 6.55
N LEU A 111 -21.73 71.63 6.21
CA LEU A 111 -20.71 71.71 5.17
C LEU A 111 -19.47 70.90 5.56
N PHE A 112 -19.00 70.99 6.80
CA PHE A 112 -17.89 70.17 7.29
C PHE A 112 -18.24 68.68 7.28
N SER A 113 -19.44 68.29 7.74
CA SER A 113 -19.86 66.88 7.73
C SER A 113 -19.96 66.34 6.30
N THR A 114 -20.47 67.12 5.35
CA THR A 114 -20.55 66.77 3.93
C THR A 114 -19.16 66.63 3.30
N MET A 115 -18.23 67.54 3.63
CA MET A 115 -16.83 67.46 3.19
C MET A 115 -16.13 66.21 3.75
N HIS A 116 -16.39 65.85 5.01
CA HIS A 116 -15.88 64.60 5.60
C HIS A 116 -16.48 63.36 4.93
N ALA A 117 -17.78 63.35 4.66
CA ALA A 117 -18.45 62.26 3.95
C ALA A 117 -17.88 62.08 2.54
N ARG A 118 -17.63 63.17 1.81
CA ARG A 118 -16.99 63.15 0.49
C ARG A 118 -15.58 62.56 0.54
N ARG A 119 -14.73 63.03 1.47
CA ARG A 119 -13.37 62.48 1.66
C ARG A 119 -13.38 60.99 2.05
N ASN A 120 -14.38 60.55 2.83
CA ASN A 120 -14.56 59.13 3.15
C ASN A 120 -14.88 58.32 1.88
N LEU A 121 -15.82 58.79 1.05
CA LEU A 121 -16.16 58.16 -0.22
C LEU A 121 -14.98 58.10 -1.19
N GLU A 122 -14.22 59.19 -1.32
CA GLU A 122 -13.00 59.23 -2.14
C GLU A 122 -11.97 58.18 -1.68
N ARG A 123 -11.80 58.02 -0.36
CA ARG A 123 -10.95 56.95 0.21
C ARG A 123 -11.47 55.55 -0.09
N MET A 124 -12.78 55.32 0.03
CA MET A 124 -13.39 54.02 -0.27
C MET A 124 -13.25 53.65 -1.75
N PHE A 125 -13.49 54.58 -2.67
CA PHE A 125 -13.27 54.31 -4.10
C PHE A 125 -11.81 54.05 -4.42
N SER A 126 -10.88 54.77 -3.76
CA SER A 126 -9.44 54.52 -3.91
C SER A 126 -9.02 53.15 -3.39
N SER A 127 -9.55 52.71 -2.23
CA SER A 127 -9.25 51.38 -1.70
C SER A 127 -9.87 50.27 -2.54
N LEU A 128 -11.09 50.47 -3.04
CA LEU A 128 -11.77 49.52 -3.92
C LEU A 128 -11.03 49.34 -5.25
N GLY A 129 -10.47 50.43 -5.80
CA GLY A 129 -9.62 50.35 -6.99
C GLY A 129 -8.38 49.48 -6.77
N LYS A 130 -7.71 49.62 -5.63
CA LYS A 130 -6.55 48.80 -5.26
C LYS A 130 -6.92 47.33 -5.04
N GLU A 131 -8.06 47.07 -4.39
CA GLU A 131 -8.56 45.71 -4.19
C GLU A 131 -8.90 45.04 -5.53
N LYS A 132 -9.53 45.77 -6.46
CA LYS A 132 -9.79 45.28 -7.82
C LYS A 132 -8.50 44.91 -8.56
N GLU A 133 -7.46 45.73 -8.44
CA GLU A 133 -6.16 45.47 -9.06
C GLU A 133 -5.48 44.23 -8.45
N LEU A 134 -5.53 44.08 -7.12
CA LEU A 134 -5.02 42.91 -6.42
C LEU A 134 -5.74 41.63 -6.89
N ILE A 135 -7.08 41.66 -6.93
CA ILE A 135 -7.89 40.53 -7.41
C ILE A 135 -7.54 40.19 -8.87
N ALA A 136 -7.39 41.19 -9.74
CA ALA A 136 -7.01 40.96 -11.13
C ALA A 136 -5.63 40.29 -11.24
N SER A 137 -4.65 40.75 -10.45
CA SER A 137 -3.31 40.16 -10.42
C SER A 137 -3.30 38.72 -9.91
N GLU A 138 -4.10 38.43 -8.88
CA GLU A 138 -4.25 37.09 -8.32
C GLU A 138 -4.96 36.15 -9.30
N LEU A 139 -6.02 36.61 -9.96
CA LEU A 139 -6.69 35.84 -11.02
C LEU A 139 -5.74 35.53 -12.17
N ALA A 140 -4.93 36.49 -12.63
CA ALA A 140 -3.93 36.26 -13.67
C ALA A 140 -2.85 35.25 -13.24
N ARG A 141 -2.47 35.25 -11.95
CA ARG A 141 -1.58 34.23 -11.39
C ARG A 141 -2.25 32.85 -11.40
N ARG A 142 -3.50 32.73 -10.94
CA ARG A 142 -4.24 31.47 -10.91
C ARG A 142 -4.50 30.88 -12.29
N VAL A 143 -4.78 31.72 -13.30
CA VAL A 143 -4.93 31.26 -14.68
C VAL A 143 -3.64 30.62 -15.19
N ARG A 144 -2.47 31.21 -14.89
CA ARG A 144 -1.18 30.64 -15.27
C ARG A 144 -0.90 29.32 -14.56
N GLU A 145 -1.11 29.26 -13.24
CA GLU A 145 -0.94 28.02 -12.47
C GLU A 145 -1.84 26.88 -12.96
N LEU A 146 -3.08 27.20 -13.36
CA LEU A 146 -4.00 26.23 -13.95
C LEU A 146 -3.50 25.74 -15.32
N ALA A 147 -3.03 26.65 -16.18
CA ALA A 147 -2.48 26.27 -17.49
C ALA A 147 -1.25 25.35 -17.34
N GLU A 148 -0.32 25.66 -16.45
CA GLU A 148 0.85 24.82 -16.16
C GLU A 148 0.45 23.42 -15.64
N ALA A 149 -0.56 23.36 -14.75
CA ALA A 149 -1.08 22.09 -14.26
C ALA A 149 -1.80 21.28 -15.36
N GLU A 150 -2.51 21.94 -16.27
CA GLU A 150 -3.16 21.30 -17.42
C GLU A 150 -2.13 20.70 -18.39
N GLU A 151 -1.02 21.40 -18.67
CA GLU A 151 0.09 20.86 -19.46
C GLU A 151 0.68 19.60 -18.81
N LEU A 152 0.95 19.62 -17.50
CA LEU A 152 1.44 18.45 -16.78
C LEU A 152 0.46 17.26 -16.88
N VAL A 153 -0.85 17.52 -16.77
CA VAL A 153 -1.87 16.49 -16.92
C VAL A 153 -1.89 15.92 -18.35
N GLN A 154 -1.72 16.76 -19.37
CA GLN A 154 -1.63 16.32 -20.76
C GLN A 154 -0.38 15.45 -20.99
N ASP A 155 0.77 15.85 -20.48
CA ASP A 155 2.01 15.07 -20.55
C ASP A 155 1.86 13.70 -19.87
N LEU A 156 1.27 13.68 -18.67
CA LEU A 156 1.00 12.44 -17.95
C LEU A 156 0.01 11.54 -18.70
N ARG A 157 -1.01 12.11 -19.35
CA ARG A 157 -1.93 11.34 -20.20
C ARG A 157 -1.20 10.73 -21.39
N ALA A 158 -0.38 11.50 -22.10
CA ALA A 158 0.41 11.00 -23.23
C ALA A 158 1.40 9.90 -22.80
N GLN A 159 2.05 10.05 -21.64
CA GLN A 159 2.91 9.01 -21.08
C GLN A 159 2.12 7.75 -20.72
N ASN A 160 0.96 7.90 -20.08
CA ASN A 160 0.10 6.77 -19.75
C ASN A 160 -0.43 6.05 -20.99
N GLU A 161 -0.80 6.77 -22.03
CA GLU A 161 -1.20 6.20 -23.33
C GLU A 161 -0.05 5.40 -23.95
N THR A 162 1.16 5.98 -23.98
CA THR A 162 2.36 5.29 -24.47
C THR A 162 2.66 4.03 -23.65
N LEU A 163 2.58 4.12 -22.31
CA LEU A 163 2.77 2.97 -21.42
C LEU A 163 1.69 1.91 -21.64
N LEU A 164 0.45 2.32 -21.85
CA LEU A 164 -0.67 1.44 -22.11
C LEU A 164 -0.55 0.75 -23.48
N GLU A 165 -0.04 1.44 -24.50
CA GLU A 165 0.33 0.83 -25.79
C GLU A 165 1.46 -0.18 -25.63
N ARG A 166 2.50 0.15 -24.85
CA ARG A 166 3.60 -0.79 -24.55
C ARG A 166 3.10 -2.00 -23.76
N LEU A 167 2.23 -1.79 -22.78
CA LEU A 167 1.59 -2.87 -22.04
C LEU A 167 0.72 -3.73 -22.95
N LYS A 168 -0.04 -3.14 -23.88
CA LYS A 168 -0.80 -3.88 -24.89
C LYS A 168 0.11 -4.61 -25.87
N ALA A 169 1.26 -4.06 -26.24
CA ALA A 169 2.24 -4.77 -27.07
C ALA A 169 2.86 -5.96 -26.32
N CYS A 170 3.13 -5.81 -25.02
CA CYS A 170 3.60 -6.90 -24.17
C CYS A 170 2.50 -7.94 -23.86
N ALA A 171 1.28 -7.49 -23.59
CA ALA A 171 0.11 -8.33 -23.30
C ALA A 171 -0.49 -8.96 -24.56
N GLY A 172 -0.31 -8.32 -25.72
CA GLY A 172 -0.59 -8.85 -27.05
C GLY A 172 0.39 -9.93 -27.49
N GLY A 173 1.46 -10.17 -26.72
CA GLY A 173 2.18 -11.44 -26.73
C GLY A 173 1.36 -12.62 -26.19
N GLY A 174 0.26 -12.34 -25.46
CA GLY A 174 -0.70 -13.29 -24.92
C GLY A 174 -2.01 -13.41 -25.70
N GLU A 175 -2.27 -12.52 -26.67
CA GLU A 175 -3.43 -12.63 -27.57
C GLU A 175 -2.97 -12.82 -29.02
N SER A 176 -2.88 -14.09 -29.43
CA SER A 176 -2.97 -14.55 -30.82
C SER A 176 -2.03 -13.90 -31.84
N HIS A 177 -0.75 -13.74 -31.52
CA HIS A 177 0.26 -13.81 -32.59
C HIS A 177 0.37 -15.28 -33.02
N PRO A 178 0.26 -15.64 -34.31
CA PRO A 178 0.38 -17.03 -34.76
C PRO A 178 1.72 -17.66 -34.34
N ALA A 179 2.78 -16.85 -34.24
CA ALA A 179 4.06 -17.29 -33.69
C ALA A 179 4.02 -17.60 -32.18
N SER A 180 3.24 -16.85 -31.38
CA SER A 180 3.07 -17.11 -29.94
C SER A 180 2.23 -18.36 -29.69
N SER A 181 1.16 -18.56 -30.47
CA SER A 181 0.33 -19.78 -30.42
C SER A 181 1.14 -21.04 -30.78
N VAL A 182 1.90 -21.00 -31.88
CA VAL A 182 2.77 -22.11 -32.30
C VAL A 182 3.85 -22.42 -31.25
N LEU A 183 4.43 -21.39 -30.62
CA LEU A 183 5.39 -21.58 -29.53
C LEU A 183 4.73 -22.14 -28.27
N GLN A 184 3.50 -21.73 -27.95
CA GLN A 184 2.73 -22.24 -26.82
C GLN A 184 2.37 -23.72 -27.03
N GLU A 185 1.87 -24.10 -28.21
CA GLU A 185 1.60 -25.49 -28.58
C GLU A 185 2.87 -26.35 -28.55
N ARG A 186 3.99 -25.83 -29.09
CA ARG A 186 5.29 -26.52 -29.03
C ARG A 186 5.75 -26.70 -27.58
N ASN A 187 5.65 -25.68 -26.73
CA ASN A 187 6.03 -25.78 -25.33
C ASN A 187 5.15 -26.77 -24.57
N LYS A 188 3.85 -26.82 -24.89
CA LYS A 188 2.93 -27.81 -24.32
C LYS A 188 3.32 -29.23 -24.75
N ALA A 189 3.56 -29.45 -26.04
CA ALA A 189 3.99 -30.75 -26.57
C ALA A 189 5.33 -31.21 -25.96
N LEU A 190 6.30 -30.30 -25.82
CA LEU A 190 7.58 -30.60 -25.18
C LEU A 190 7.42 -30.93 -23.68
N SER A 191 6.53 -30.22 -22.98
CA SER A 191 6.24 -30.50 -21.56
C SER A 191 5.58 -31.87 -21.37
N GLU A 192 4.65 -32.23 -22.26
CA GLU A 192 4.02 -33.56 -22.26
C GLU A 192 5.03 -34.66 -22.60
N GLN A 193 5.94 -34.44 -23.55
CA GLN A 193 7.03 -35.37 -23.86
C GLN A 193 7.98 -35.54 -22.69
N LEU A 194 8.36 -34.44 -22.02
CA LEU A 194 9.22 -34.47 -20.84
C LEU A 194 8.57 -35.27 -19.71
N LEU A 195 7.26 -35.06 -19.47
CA LEU A 195 6.52 -35.80 -18.45
C LEU A 195 6.49 -37.30 -18.76
N LYS A 196 6.21 -37.67 -20.02
CA LYS A 196 6.24 -39.08 -20.46
C LYS A 196 7.62 -39.71 -20.27
N LEU A 197 8.69 -38.99 -20.61
CA LEU A 197 10.06 -39.47 -20.42
C LEU A 197 10.42 -39.60 -18.94
N LEU A 198 10.00 -38.66 -18.08
CA LEU A 198 10.19 -38.73 -16.64
C LEU A 198 9.47 -39.94 -16.03
N ASP A 199 8.23 -40.20 -16.44
CA ASP A 199 7.47 -41.35 -15.98
C ASP A 199 8.06 -42.67 -16.49
N GLY A 200 8.55 -42.69 -17.74
CA GLY A 200 9.34 -43.79 -18.30
C GLY A 200 10.61 -44.07 -17.48
N CYS A 201 11.39 -43.04 -17.16
CA CYS A 201 12.58 -43.16 -16.31
C CYS A 201 12.25 -43.69 -14.90
N ARG A 202 11.17 -43.20 -14.28
CA ARG A 202 10.69 -43.72 -12.98
C ARG A 202 10.27 -45.19 -13.07
N ALA A 203 9.60 -45.59 -14.15
CA ALA A 203 9.19 -46.97 -14.38
C ALA A 203 10.40 -47.89 -14.60
N MET A 204 11.38 -47.48 -15.41
CA MET A 204 12.62 -48.23 -15.61
C MET A 204 13.43 -48.36 -14.32
N LYS A 205 13.51 -47.30 -13.51
CA LYS A 205 14.16 -47.35 -12.18
C LYS A 205 13.48 -48.39 -11.27
N ARG A 206 12.15 -48.47 -11.26
CA ARG A 206 11.40 -49.50 -10.53
C ARG A 206 11.71 -50.91 -11.04
N ARG A 207 11.64 -51.13 -12.36
CA ARG A 207 11.97 -52.44 -12.97
C ARG A 207 13.41 -52.87 -12.70
N LEU A 208 14.36 -51.94 -12.73
CA LEU A 208 15.76 -52.25 -12.41
C LEU A 208 15.91 -52.68 -10.94
N LYS A 209 15.20 -52.03 -10.02
CA LYS A 209 15.18 -52.41 -8.61
C LYS A 209 14.57 -53.81 -8.43
N GLU A 210 13.41 -54.07 -9.04
CA GLU A 210 12.75 -55.37 -9.01
C GLU A 210 13.64 -56.49 -9.59
N ALA A 211 14.29 -56.25 -10.73
CA ALA A 211 15.23 -57.18 -11.32
C ALA A 211 16.47 -57.42 -10.43
N GLY A 212 16.95 -56.38 -9.74
CA GLY A 212 18.04 -56.50 -8.76
C GLY A 212 17.65 -57.35 -7.55
N GLU A 213 16.46 -57.14 -7.01
CA GLU A 213 15.90 -57.96 -5.92
C GLU A 213 15.70 -59.40 -6.35
N GLU A 214 15.16 -59.64 -7.54
CA GLU A 214 14.98 -60.99 -8.09
C GLU A 214 16.32 -61.69 -8.34
N LYS A 215 17.29 -60.99 -8.92
CA LYS A 215 18.66 -61.50 -9.07
C LYS A 215 19.21 -61.93 -7.71
N ALA A 216 19.08 -61.11 -6.67
CA ALA A 216 19.54 -61.44 -5.32
C ALA A 216 18.84 -62.69 -4.76
N ARG A 217 17.52 -62.84 -4.97
CA ARG A 217 16.76 -64.04 -4.57
C ARG A 217 17.26 -65.30 -5.28
N VAL A 218 17.49 -65.23 -6.59
CA VAL A 218 18.01 -66.36 -7.38
C VAL A 218 19.41 -66.75 -6.92
N PHE A 219 20.31 -65.78 -6.68
CA PHE A 219 21.64 -66.07 -6.15
C PHE A 219 21.61 -66.71 -4.77
N ALA A 220 20.73 -66.26 -3.87
CA ALA A 220 20.55 -66.89 -2.56
C ALA A 220 20.04 -68.34 -2.70
N ALA A 221 19.04 -68.59 -3.56
CA ALA A 221 18.53 -69.93 -3.81
C ALA A 221 19.58 -70.86 -4.44
N ALA A 222 20.40 -70.33 -5.35
CA ALA A 222 21.51 -71.06 -5.98
C ALA A 222 22.62 -71.40 -4.97
N ALA A 223 22.94 -70.48 -4.05
CA ALA A 223 23.90 -70.74 -2.96
C ALA A 223 23.41 -71.88 -2.05
N GLU A 224 22.14 -71.84 -1.61
CA GLU A 224 21.58 -72.93 -0.79
C GLU A 224 21.58 -74.28 -1.53
N ALA A 225 21.37 -74.28 -2.85
CA ALA A 225 21.45 -75.49 -3.67
C ALA A 225 22.90 -75.99 -3.77
N ALA A 226 23.87 -75.09 -3.94
CA ALA A 226 25.29 -75.42 -3.96
C ALA A 226 25.76 -76.02 -2.63
N ASP A 227 25.34 -75.46 -1.49
CA ASP A 227 25.64 -76.00 -0.15
C ASP A 227 25.08 -77.42 0.02
N THR A 228 23.88 -77.66 -0.51
CA THR A 228 23.24 -78.99 -0.45
C THR A 228 23.97 -79.99 -1.33
N ALA A 229 24.38 -79.58 -2.53
CA ALA A 229 25.17 -80.41 -3.43
C ALA A 229 26.55 -80.74 -2.85
N ALA A 230 27.20 -79.77 -2.20
CA ALA A 230 28.47 -79.97 -1.50
C ALA A 230 28.31 -80.99 -0.36
N ALA A 231 27.27 -80.84 0.47
CA ALA A 231 26.96 -81.83 1.52
C ALA A 231 26.69 -83.23 0.94
N GLY A 232 26.01 -83.34 -0.20
CA GLY A 232 25.83 -84.61 -0.91
C GLY A 232 27.15 -85.21 -1.41
N ALA A 233 28.04 -84.39 -1.98
CA ALA A 233 29.36 -84.83 -2.43
C ALA A 233 30.23 -85.35 -1.28
N GLU A 234 30.14 -84.72 -0.11
CA GLU A 234 30.78 -85.17 1.13
C GLU A 234 30.32 -86.56 1.56
N VAL A 235 29.01 -86.82 1.52
CA VAL A 235 28.44 -88.15 1.82
C VAL A 235 28.93 -89.21 0.83
N VAL A 236 28.93 -88.89 -0.48
CA VAL A 236 29.43 -89.81 -1.52
C VAL A 236 30.92 -90.10 -1.34
N ARG A 237 31.72 -89.09 -0.99
CA ARG A 237 33.14 -89.25 -0.71
C ARG A 237 33.37 -90.18 0.49
N GLY A 238 32.66 -89.95 1.60
CA GLY A 238 32.76 -90.80 2.78
C GLY A 238 32.35 -92.26 2.50
N LEU A 239 31.28 -92.46 1.73
CA LEU A 239 30.85 -93.77 1.23
C LEU A 239 31.97 -94.48 0.47
N ARG A 240 32.61 -93.76 -0.48
CA ARG A 240 33.70 -94.29 -1.30
C ARG A 240 34.90 -94.72 -0.46
N GLU A 241 35.29 -93.90 0.51
CA GLU A 241 36.40 -94.18 1.43
C GLU A 241 36.16 -95.46 2.25
N LYS A 242 34.93 -95.68 2.74
CA LYS A 242 34.56 -96.89 3.50
C LYS A 242 34.53 -98.15 2.63
N MET A 243 34.07 -98.04 1.38
CA MET A 243 34.14 -99.14 0.41
C MET A 243 35.59 -99.54 0.12
N ASP A 244 36.48 -98.55 -0.07
CA ASP A 244 37.90 -98.78 -0.29
C ASP A 244 38.59 -99.41 0.96
N ALA A 245 38.08 -99.14 2.16
CA ALA A 245 38.56 -99.70 3.44
C ALA A 245 38.04 -101.12 3.77
N GLY A 246 37.13 -101.68 2.97
CA GLY A 246 36.59 -103.03 3.17
C GLY A 246 35.55 -103.16 4.30
N GLU A 247 34.94 -102.05 4.75
CA GLU A 247 33.86 -102.08 5.73
C GLU A 247 32.57 -102.71 5.14
N GLY A 248 31.83 -103.45 5.96
CA GLY A 248 30.63 -104.20 5.54
C GLY A 248 29.58 -103.33 4.87
N VAL A 249 29.42 -103.52 3.54
CA VAL A 249 28.60 -102.70 2.64
C VAL A 249 27.11 -102.68 3.02
N GLU A 250 26.61 -103.72 3.67
CA GLU A 250 25.16 -103.96 3.82
C GLU A 250 24.45 -103.02 4.81
N LYS A 251 25.07 -102.68 5.95
CA LYS A 251 24.46 -101.78 6.96
C LYS A 251 24.90 -100.33 6.82
N VAL A 252 26.16 -100.10 6.47
CA VAL A 252 26.72 -98.73 6.32
C VAL A 252 26.16 -98.06 5.06
N GLY A 253 26.07 -98.79 3.95
CA GLY A 253 25.52 -98.28 2.70
C GLY A 253 24.04 -97.90 2.78
N MET A 254 23.24 -98.58 3.62
CA MET A 254 21.79 -98.32 3.70
C MET A 254 21.47 -96.98 4.36
N GLU A 255 22.15 -96.61 5.45
CA GLU A 255 21.91 -95.31 6.12
C GLU A 255 22.43 -94.13 5.31
N GLU A 256 23.63 -94.26 4.71
CA GLU A 256 24.18 -93.22 3.84
C GLU A 256 23.35 -93.04 2.57
N MET A 257 22.76 -94.11 2.04
CA MET A 257 21.84 -94.03 0.90
C MET A 257 20.53 -93.32 1.25
N LYS A 258 19.97 -93.49 2.45
CA LYS A 258 18.82 -92.71 2.93
C LYS A 258 19.15 -91.23 3.07
N VAL A 259 20.32 -90.89 3.62
CA VAL A 259 20.79 -89.50 3.73
C VAL A 259 20.96 -88.89 2.34
N LEU A 260 21.52 -89.64 1.40
CA LEU A 260 21.68 -89.20 0.01
C LEU A 260 20.33 -88.96 -0.67
N GLU A 261 19.36 -89.84 -0.48
CA GLU A 261 17.99 -89.67 -1.00
C GLU A 261 17.34 -88.39 -0.45
N GLN A 262 17.47 -88.12 0.85
CA GLN A 262 16.96 -86.87 1.46
C GLN A 262 17.64 -85.62 0.91
N LEU A 263 18.97 -85.65 0.71
CA LEU A 263 19.72 -84.55 0.12
C LEU A 263 19.36 -84.31 -1.35
N LEU A 264 19.10 -85.37 -2.12
CA LEU A 264 18.64 -85.29 -3.51
C LEU A 264 17.24 -84.67 -3.60
N VAL A 265 16.32 -85.07 -2.74
CA VAL A 265 14.97 -84.47 -2.65
C VAL A 265 15.08 -82.98 -2.28
N ALA A 266 15.92 -82.65 -1.28
CA ALA A 266 16.16 -81.26 -0.89
C ALA A 266 16.78 -80.45 -2.04
N LEU A 267 17.78 -81.00 -2.74
CA LEU A 267 18.43 -80.36 -3.88
C LEU A 267 17.45 -80.11 -5.03
N GLN A 268 16.59 -81.08 -5.33
CA GLN A 268 15.53 -80.95 -6.35
C GLN A 268 14.57 -79.81 -6.01
N ALA A 269 14.13 -79.73 -4.75
CA ALA A 269 13.27 -78.64 -4.27
C ALA A 269 13.97 -77.27 -4.38
N LYS A 270 15.26 -77.21 -4.05
CA LYS A 270 16.06 -75.97 -4.11
C LYS A 270 16.32 -75.51 -5.55
N LEU A 271 16.64 -76.42 -6.47
CA LEU A 271 16.80 -76.15 -7.91
C LEU A 271 15.49 -75.71 -8.57
N GLY A 272 14.35 -76.24 -8.12
CA GLY A 272 13.03 -75.78 -8.57
C GLY A 272 12.80 -74.28 -8.34
N ARG A 273 13.37 -73.70 -7.27
CA ARG A 273 13.30 -72.26 -6.97
C ARG A 273 14.20 -71.41 -7.87
N VAL A 274 15.22 -72.00 -8.49
CA VAL A 274 16.12 -71.32 -9.44
C VAL A 274 15.52 -71.31 -10.85
N ASN A 275 14.75 -72.33 -11.22
CA ASN A 275 14.23 -72.53 -12.58
C ASN A 275 12.85 -71.90 -12.87
N LEU A 276 12.22 -71.23 -11.90
CA LEU A 276 10.88 -70.61 -12.06
C LEU A 276 10.88 -69.27 -12.83
N VAL A 277 11.95 -68.95 -13.57
CA VAL A 277 12.04 -67.71 -14.34
C VAL A 277 11.64 -67.94 -15.81
N PRO A 278 10.42 -67.59 -16.25
CA PRO A 278 10.20 -67.35 -17.66
C PRO A 278 11.02 -66.12 -18.05
N ILE A 279 11.97 -66.31 -18.96
CA ILE A 279 12.65 -65.23 -19.67
C ILE A 279 11.55 -64.48 -20.46
N LYS A 280 10.94 -63.47 -19.85
CA LYS A 280 10.05 -62.56 -20.56
C LYS A 280 10.93 -61.61 -21.38
N SER A 281 11.24 -62.04 -22.59
CA SER A 281 11.74 -61.18 -23.66
C SER A 281 10.67 -60.14 -23.98
N ASN A 282 10.95 -58.89 -23.64
CA ASN A 282 10.27 -57.71 -24.19
C ASN A 282 11.25 -56.96 -25.06
#